data_AF-A0A136MAY7-F1
#
_entry.id   AF-A0A136MAY7-F1
#
_cell.length_a   1.000
_cell.length_b   1.000
_cell.length_c   1.000
_cell.angle_alpha   90.00
_cell.angle_beta   90.00
_cell.angle_gamma   90.00
#
_symmetry.space_group_name_H-M   'P 1'
#
loop_
_entity.id
_entity.type
_entity.pdbx_description
1 polymer ?
#
loop_
_entity_poly.entity_id
_entity_poly.type
_entity_poly.pdbx_seq_one_letter_code
_entity_poly.pdbx_strand_id
1 'polypeptide(L)'
;MKEGILAANFNSIQSQIDQACHASGRASDEIRLIAVSKYVEAPVIEALYHLGQKDFGENRIQIASPKINALQTLPLCWHFIGHLQTNKVRQVIESFHVIHSIDRESLILELIRQLARKAEHEPASLSLFSSR
;
A
#
# COMPACT_ATOMS: atom_id res chain seq x y z
N MET A 1 4.18 8.05 26.25
CA MET A 1 5.02 9.10 25.59
C MET A 1 5.12 8.95 24.08
N LYS A 2 5.41 7.75 23.51
CA LYS A 2 5.56 7.57 22.05
C LYS A 2 4.28 7.82 21.24
N GLU A 3 3.12 7.38 21.73
CA GLU A 3 1.83 7.57 21.04
C GLU A 3 1.41 9.05 20.92
N GLY A 4 1.63 9.85 21.97
CA GLY A 4 1.30 11.29 21.93
C GLY A 4 2.10 12.05 20.86
N ILE A 5 3.38 11.70 20.67
CA ILE A 5 4.22 12.27 19.62
C ILE A 5 3.74 11.81 18.24
N LEU A 6 3.36 10.54 18.11
CA LEU A 6 2.87 9.97 16.86
C LEU A 6 1.57 10.66 16.40
N ALA A 7 0.63 10.85 17.32
CA ALA A 7 -0.62 11.57 17.07
C ALA A 7 -0.36 13.05 16.71
N ALA A 8 0.53 13.74 17.44
CA ALA A 8 0.89 15.12 17.14
C ALA A 8 1.50 15.26 15.73
N ASN A 9 2.40 14.35 15.35
CA ASN A 9 3.02 14.34 14.03
C ASN A 9 1.99 14.07 12.93
N PHE A 10 1.12 13.08 13.13
CA PHE A 10 0.07 12.74 12.18
C PHE A 10 -0.87 13.94 11.94
N ASN A 11 -1.37 14.56 13.02
CA ASN A 11 -2.25 15.72 12.92
C ASN A 11 -1.56 16.93 12.26
N SER A 12 -0.27 17.14 12.54
CA SER A 12 0.53 18.20 11.90
C SER A 12 0.65 17.97 10.38
N ILE A 13 0.91 16.74 9.95
CA ILE A 13 0.99 16.39 8.52
C ILE A 13 -0.38 16.57 7.84
N GLN A 14 -1.47 16.13 8.47
CA GLN A 14 -2.82 16.32 7.92
C GLN A 14 -3.15 17.81 7.75
N SER A 15 -2.84 18.64 8.76
CA SER A 15 -3.03 20.09 8.67
C SER A 15 -2.21 20.73 7.54
N GLN A 16 -0.98 20.27 7.30
CA GLN A 16 -0.15 20.74 6.19
C GLN A 16 -0.74 20.35 4.83
N ILE A 17 -1.28 19.13 4.70
CA ILE A 17 -1.97 18.68 3.49
C ILE A 17 -3.19 19.56 3.22
N ASP A 18 -4.03 19.81 4.22
CA ASP A 18 -5.22 20.64 4.08
C ASP A 18 -4.88 22.07 3.65
N GLN A 19 -3.84 22.66 4.25
CA GLN A 19 -3.36 23.99 3.87
C GLN A 19 -2.86 24.03 2.42
N ALA A 20 -2.09 23.03 2.00
CA ALA A 20 -1.60 22.93 0.62
C ALA A 20 -2.74 22.73 -0.39
N CYS A 21 -3.76 21.93 -0.04
CA CYS A 21 -4.95 21.72 -0.86
C CYS A 21 -5.74 23.02 -1.02
N HIS A 22 -5.99 23.72 0.10
CA HIS A 22 -6.67 25.02 0.09
C HIS A 22 -5.92 26.05 -0.75
N ALA A 23 -4.59 26.17 -0.58
CA ALA A 23 -3.77 27.08 -1.37
C ALA A 23 -3.78 26.76 -2.88
N SER A 24 -3.99 25.48 -3.23
CA SER A 24 -4.04 25.01 -4.62
C SER A 24 -5.45 24.93 -5.21
N GLY A 25 -6.49 25.28 -4.45
CA GLY A 25 -7.89 25.15 -4.88
C GLY A 25 -8.34 23.71 -5.12
N ARG A 26 -7.73 22.73 -4.43
CA ARG A 26 -8.03 21.30 -4.57
C ARG A 26 -8.74 20.76 -3.33
N ALA A 27 -9.52 19.70 -3.49
CA ALA A 27 -10.11 19.00 -2.36
C ALA A 27 -9.06 18.09 -1.69
N SER A 28 -9.09 17.96 -0.36
CA SER A 28 -8.10 17.17 0.37
C SER A 28 -8.21 15.66 0.15
N ASP A 29 -9.39 15.18 -0.22
CA ASP A 29 -9.64 13.78 -0.59
C ASP A 29 -9.03 13.38 -1.95
N GLU A 30 -8.58 14.35 -2.76
CA GLU A 30 -7.75 14.09 -3.94
C GLU A 30 -6.31 13.70 -3.58
N ILE A 31 -5.87 13.96 -2.34
CA ILE A 31 -4.52 13.67 -1.88
C ILE A 31 -4.53 12.43 -0.99
N ARG A 32 -3.64 11.50 -1.31
CA ARG A 32 -3.41 10.29 -0.51
C ARG A 32 -2.09 10.38 0.21
N LEU A 33 -2.12 10.41 1.53
CA LEU A 33 -0.93 10.30 2.38
C LEU A 33 -0.49 8.84 2.45
N ILE A 34 0.73 8.53 2.01
CA ILE A 34 1.34 7.20 2.15
C ILE A 34 2.39 7.27 3.26
N ALA A 35 2.13 6.64 4.41
CA ALA A 35 3.07 6.60 5.52
C ALA A 35 4.17 5.56 5.27
N VAL A 36 5.42 6.00 5.13
CA VAL A 36 6.55 5.10 4.87
C VAL A 36 7.00 4.40 6.16
N SER A 37 6.81 3.08 6.23
CA SER A 37 6.99 2.28 7.45
C SER A 37 8.26 1.40 7.46
N LYS A 38 9.21 1.67 6.56
CA LYS A 38 10.44 0.85 6.34
C LYS A 38 11.41 0.71 7.52
N TYR A 39 11.15 1.34 8.65
CA TYR A 39 11.97 1.25 9.88
C TYR A 39 11.16 1.13 11.16
N VAL A 40 9.87 0.82 11.04
CA VAL A 40 8.99 0.67 12.21
C VAL A 40 8.37 -0.72 12.24
N GLU A 41 8.10 -1.16 13.47
CA GLU A 41 7.45 -2.43 13.79
C GLU A 41 5.92 -2.34 13.66
N ALA A 42 5.26 -3.49 13.55
CA ALA A 42 3.81 -3.58 13.40
C ALA A 42 2.98 -2.77 14.43
N PRO A 43 3.34 -2.71 15.73
CA PRO A 43 2.56 -1.92 16.71
C PRO A 43 2.51 -0.42 16.42
N VAL A 44 3.54 0.13 15.76
CA VAL A 44 3.56 1.56 15.38
C VAL A 44 2.61 1.81 14.20
N ILE A 45 2.55 0.85 13.27
CA ILE A 45 1.65 0.89 12.11
C ILE A 45 0.20 0.77 12.58
N GLU A 46 -0.08 -0.16 13.50
CA GLU A 46 -1.38 -0.30 14.15
C GLU A 46 -1.81 0.96 14.89
N ALA A 47 -0.90 1.59 15.66
CA ALA A 47 -1.19 2.86 16.32
C ALA A 47 -1.52 3.99 15.33
N LEU A 48 -0.79 4.09 14.19
CA LEU A 48 -1.12 5.04 13.12
C LEU A 48 -2.47 4.72 12.46
N TYR A 49 -2.80 3.44 12.30
CA TYR A 49 -4.09 3.02 11.79
C TYR A 49 -5.25 3.50 12.65
N HIS A 50 -5.12 3.39 13.98
CA HIS A 50 -6.12 3.91 14.91
C HIS A 50 -6.25 5.44 14.90
N LEU A 51 -5.24 6.16 14.41
CA LEU A 51 -5.31 7.59 14.16
C LEU A 51 -5.95 7.95 12.81
N GLY A 52 -6.22 6.96 11.95
CA GLY A 52 -6.89 7.11 10.67
C GLY A 52 -6.00 6.87 9.43
N GLN A 53 -4.71 6.58 9.61
CA GLN A 53 -3.81 6.27 8.49
C GLN A 53 -4.12 4.90 7.89
N LYS A 54 -4.33 4.82 6.57
CA LYS A 54 -4.68 3.55 5.89
C LYS A 54 -3.63 3.05 4.91
N ASP A 55 -2.89 3.97 4.30
CA ASP A 55 -1.94 3.67 3.23
C ASP A 55 -0.50 3.62 3.78
N PHE A 56 0.18 2.49 3.63
CA PHE A 56 1.53 2.27 4.16
C PHE A 56 2.51 1.86 3.07
N GLY A 57 3.70 2.45 3.10
CA GLY A 57 4.75 2.24 2.10
C GLY A 57 5.93 1.43 2.64
N GLU A 58 6.27 0.34 1.95
CA GLU A 58 7.46 -0.48 2.23
C GLU A 58 8.35 -0.60 0.99
N ASN A 59 9.67 -0.73 1.22
CA ASN A 59 10.64 -0.83 0.13
C ASN A 59 11.24 -2.22 -0.06
N ARG A 60 10.94 -3.18 0.84
CA ARG A 60 11.49 -4.54 0.80
C ARG A 60 10.45 -5.54 1.27
N ILE A 61 10.13 -6.52 0.42
CA ILE A 61 9.14 -7.56 0.71
C ILE A 61 9.52 -8.39 1.95
N GLN A 62 10.81 -8.63 2.20
CA GLN A 62 11.28 -9.43 3.32
C GLN A 62 11.01 -8.76 4.68
N ILE A 63 11.08 -7.42 4.72
CA ILE A 63 10.76 -6.63 5.90
C ILE A 63 9.25 -6.44 6.03
N ALA A 64 8.56 -6.27 4.90
CA ALA A 64 7.13 -6.03 4.88
C ALA A 64 6.31 -7.28 5.25
N SER A 65 6.68 -8.45 4.74
CA SER A 65 5.87 -9.67 4.85
C SER A 65 5.49 -10.03 6.29
N PRO A 66 6.40 -10.01 7.29
CA PRO A 66 6.01 -10.22 8.69
C PRO A 66 5.00 -9.19 9.21
N LYS A 67 5.14 -7.91 8.83
CA LYS A 67 4.23 -6.83 9.24
C LYS A 67 2.86 -6.95 8.60
N ILE A 68 2.82 -7.24 7.30
CA ILE A 68 1.59 -7.48 6.54
C ILE A 68 0.81 -8.64 7.16
N ASN A 69 1.49 -9.77 7.44
CA ASN A 69 0.86 -10.92 8.08
C ASN A 69 0.35 -10.61 9.50
N ALA A 70 1.15 -9.90 10.30
CA ALA A 70 0.75 -9.51 11.66
C ALA A 70 -0.48 -8.58 11.69
N LEU A 71 -0.66 -7.76 10.64
CA LEU A 71 -1.70 -6.75 10.54
C LEU A 71 -2.81 -7.11 9.53
N GLN A 72 -2.88 -8.37 9.10
CA GLN A 72 -3.82 -8.82 8.06
C GLN A 72 -5.30 -8.65 8.41
N THR A 73 -5.63 -8.49 9.70
CA THR A 73 -7.00 -8.23 10.18
C THR A 73 -7.41 -6.77 10.03
N LEU A 74 -6.44 -5.87 9.80
CA LEU A 74 -6.70 -4.45 9.58
C LEU A 74 -6.83 -4.18 8.08
N PRO A 75 -7.80 -3.34 7.65
CA PRO A 75 -8.02 -2.99 6.25
C PRO A 75 -6.98 -1.97 5.76
N LEU A 76 -5.70 -2.35 5.77
CA LEU A 76 -4.57 -1.52 5.33
C LEU A 76 -4.32 -1.65 3.84
N CYS A 77 -3.97 -0.53 3.20
CA CYS A 77 -3.49 -0.49 1.83
C CYS A 77 -1.95 -0.47 1.84
N TRP A 78 -1.35 -1.53 1.32
CA TRP A 78 0.11 -1.68 1.25
C TRP A 78 0.65 -1.26 -0.12
N HIS A 79 1.60 -0.33 -0.10
CA HIS A 79 2.29 0.19 -1.27
C HIS A 79 3.76 -0.28 -1.29
N PHE A 80 4.17 -0.92 -2.38
CA PHE A 80 5.58 -1.20 -2.65
C PHE A 80 6.22 0.02 -3.32
N ILE A 81 7.17 0.64 -2.64
CA ILE A 81 7.86 1.86 -3.08
C ILE A 81 9.37 1.66 -3.29
N GLY A 82 9.85 0.42 -3.17
CA GLY A 82 11.27 0.08 -3.35
C GLY A 82 11.58 -0.30 -4.79
N HIS A 83 12.85 -0.53 -5.12
CA HIS A 83 13.20 -1.08 -6.42
C HIS A 83 12.78 -2.54 -6.53
N LEU A 84 11.96 -2.88 -7.52
CA LEU A 84 11.42 -4.24 -7.67
C LEU A 84 12.34 -5.11 -8.52
N GLN A 85 12.92 -6.13 -7.88
CA GLN A 85 13.67 -7.18 -8.56
C GLN A 85 12.71 -8.18 -9.22
N THR A 86 13.04 -8.64 -10.43
CA THR A 86 12.16 -9.53 -11.22
C THR A 86 11.79 -10.82 -10.48
N ASN A 87 12.74 -11.42 -9.76
CA ASN A 87 12.52 -12.63 -8.95
C ASN A 87 11.65 -12.40 -7.69
N LYS A 88 11.29 -11.16 -7.39
CA LYS A 88 10.42 -10.79 -6.26
C LYS A 88 9.01 -10.38 -6.67
N VAL A 89 8.74 -10.29 -7.97
CA VAL A 89 7.44 -9.87 -8.51
C VAL A 89 6.30 -10.66 -7.90
N ARG A 90 6.37 -12.00 -7.94
CA ARG A 90 5.32 -12.88 -7.39
C ARG A 90 4.99 -12.54 -5.93
N GLN A 91 6.00 -12.47 -5.07
CA GLN A 91 5.80 -12.21 -3.64
C GLN A 91 5.20 -10.80 -3.42
N VAL A 92 5.61 -9.83 -4.22
CA VAL A 92 5.11 -8.45 -4.12
C VAL A 92 3.66 -8.36 -4.57
N ILE A 93 3.25 -8.97 -5.69
CA ILE A 93 1.85 -8.93 -6.15
C ILE A 93 0.88 -9.72 -5.24
N GLU A 94 1.40 -10.67 -4.46
CA GLU A 94 0.62 -11.43 -3.48
C GLU A 94 0.41 -10.64 -2.17
N SER A 95 1.34 -9.73 -1.82
CA SER A 95 1.35 -9.04 -0.52
C SER A 95 1.00 -7.55 -0.59
N PHE A 96 1.17 -6.90 -1.74
CA PHE A 96 0.98 -5.46 -1.91
C PHE A 96 -0.20 -5.14 -2.82
N HIS A 97 -0.85 -4.01 -2.53
CA HIS A 97 -1.99 -3.51 -3.29
C HIS A 97 -1.56 -2.61 -4.45
N VAL A 98 -0.45 -1.87 -4.26
CA VAL A 98 0.05 -0.89 -5.24
C VAL A 98 1.56 -1.03 -5.38
N ILE A 99 2.08 -0.96 -6.61
CA ILE A 99 3.51 -0.96 -6.91
C ILE A 99 3.85 0.37 -7.60
N HIS A 100 4.71 1.19 -7.00
CA HIS A 100 5.08 2.51 -7.54
C HIS A 100 6.35 2.50 -8.41
N SER A 101 7.02 1.35 -8.50
CA SER A 101 8.40 1.23 -8.96
C SER A 101 8.54 0.42 -10.24
N ILE A 102 7.59 0.53 -11.18
CA ILE A 102 7.66 -0.19 -12.46
C ILE A 102 8.50 0.64 -13.42
N ASP A 103 9.75 0.22 -13.65
CA ASP A 103 10.78 1.04 -14.31
C ASP A 103 11.35 0.46 -15.62
N ARG A 104 10.95 -0.75 -16.01
CA ARG A 104 11.49 -1.44 -17.19
C ARG A 104 10.53 -2.45 -17.80
N GLU A 105 10.67 -2.67 -19.10
CA GLU A 105 9.83 -3.58 -19.88
C GLU A 105 9.86 -5.02 -19.32
N SER A 106 11.05 -5.52 -18.95
CA SER A 106 11.19 -6.88 -18.40
C SER A 106 10.39 -7.08 -17.10
N LEU A 107 10.17 -6.02 -16.33
CA LEU A 107 9.36 -6.06 -15.11
C LEU A 107 7.86 -6.09 -15.44
N ILE A 108 7.43 -5.32 -16.44
CA ILE A 108 6.05 -5.34 -16.95
C ILE A 108 5.70 -6.74 -17.47
N LEU A 109 6.56 -7.34 -18.29
CA LEU A 109 6.36 -8.68 -18.84
C LEU A 109 6.24 -9.74 -17.74
N GLU A 110 7.08 -9.65 -16.70
CA GLU A 110 6.99 -10.55 -15.56
C GLU A 110 5.71 -10.34 -14.73
N LEU A 111 5.29 -9.09 -14.51
CA LEU A 111 4.03 -8.78 -13.84
C LEU A 111 2.84 -9.39 -14.58
N ILE A 112 2.75 -9.20 -15.90
CA ILE A 112 1.69 -9.77 -16.74
C ILE A 112 1.67 -11.30 -16.59
N ARG A 113 2.84 -11.94 -16.68
CA ARG A 113 2.97 -13.40 -16.55
C ARG A 113 2.47 -13.90 -15.20
N GLN A 114 2.84 -13.24 -14.11
CA GLN A 114 2.46 -13.66 -12.75
C GLN A 114 0.97 -13.39 -12.46
N LEU A 115 0.43 -12.28 -12.96
CA LEU A 115 -0.99 -11.96 -12.84
C LEU A 115 -1.88 -12.95 -13.63
N ALA A 116 -1.47 -13.33 -14.84
CA ALA A 116 -2.17 -14.35 -15.62
C ALA A 116 -2.20 -15.70 -14.89
N ARG A 117 -1.06 -16.14 -14.32
CA ARG A 117 -0.99 -17.36 -13.52
C ARG A 117 -1.89 -17.31 -12.29
N LYS A 118 -1.98 -16.15 -11.61
CA LYS A 118 -2.89 -15.99 -10.46
C LYS A 118 -4.35 -16.13 -10.87
N ALA A 119 -4.75 -15.52 -11.98
CA ALA A 119 -6.12 -15.60 -12.50
C ALA A 119 -6.53 -17.03 -12.89
N GLU A 120 -5.60 -17.85 -13.38
CA GLU A 120 -5.86 -19.28 -13.67
C GLU A 120 -6.16 -20.11 -12.41
N HIS A 121 -5.61 -19.73 -11.25
CA HIS A 121 -5.73 -20.49 -10.00
C HIS A 121 -6.81 -19.95 -9.05
N GLU A 122 -7.26 -18.70 -9.25
CA GLU A 122 -8.41 -18.09 -8.57
C GLU A 122 -9.47 -17.68 -9.60
N PRO A 123 -10.13 -18.62 -10.31
CA PRO A 123 -11.23 -18.26 -11.19
C PRO A 123 -12.39 -17.76 -10.32
N ALA A 124 -12.49 -16.45 -10.14
CA ALA A 124 -13.71 -15.81 -9.68
C ALA A 124 -14.85 -16.35 -10.54
N SER A 125 -15.89 -16.87 -9.90
CA SER A 125 -17.08 -17.38 -10.57
C SER A 125 -17.62 -16.32 -11.53
N LEU A 126 -17.33 -16.46 -12.82
CA LEU A 126 -17.86 -15.61 -13.87
C LEU A 126 -19.35 -15.97 -14.03
N SER A 127 -20.21 -15.31 -13.27
CA SER A 127 -21.64 -15.25 -13.60
C SER A 127 -21.79 -14.33 -14.83
N LEU A 128 -21.68 -14.94 -16.02
CA LEU A 128 -22.10 -14.32 -17.27
C LEU A 128 -23.63 -14.18 -17.25
N PHE A 129 -24.14 -13.02 -16.84
CA PHE A 129 -25.52 -12.65 -17.14
C PHE A 129 -25.60 -12.26 -18.62
N SER A 130 -26.02 -13.20 -19.46
CA SER A 130 -26.55 -12.90 -20.78
C SER A 130 -28.03 -12.60 -20.63
N SER A 131 -28.39 -11.32 -20.65
CA SER A 131 -29.78 -10.90 -20.87
C SER A 131 -30.05 -10.98 -22.38
N ARG A 132 -31.01 -11.84 -22.76
CA ARG A 132 -31.79 -11.60 -23.98
C ARG A 132 -32.82 -10.51 -23.72
#